data_AF-A0A2N1VSD8-F1
#
_entry.id   AF-A0A2N1VSD8-F1
#
_cell.length_a   1.000
_cell.length_b   1.000
_cell.length_c   1.000
_cell.angle_alpha   90.00
_cell.angle_beta   90.00
_cell.angle_gamma   90.00
#
_symmetry.space_group_name_H-M   'P 1'
#
loop_
_entity.id
_entity.type
_entity.pdbx_description
1 polymer ?
#
loop_
_entity_poly.entity_id
_entity_poly.type
_entity_poly.pdbx_seq_one_letter_code
_entity_poly.pdbx_strand_id
1 'polypeptide(L)'
;MKNLITLIMFVIVGSGIVSAQSKNYVESLTPSQIKNLENAILSENDGLCRSAIYLAGKYQLPQVEKALITKLEKEEDPLNRVFIARVLHRINSDEGMKYIQQMTKNDSNERVRVICSMLCEDYYKTPVNPVATLNQ
;
A
#
# COMPACT_ATOMS: atom_id res chain seq x y z
N MET A 1 23.60 -6.46 -48.82
CA MET A 1 23.83 -5.19 -48.09
C MET A 1 22.52 -4.51 -47.65
N LYS A 2 21.52 -4.30 -48.53
CA LYS A 2 20.21 -3.74 -48.14
C LYS A 2 19.54 -4.50 -46.97
N ASN A 3 19.51 -5.83 -47.03
CA ASN A 3 18.86 -6.66 -45.99
C ASN A 3 19.58 -6.64 -44.64
N LEU A 4 20.88 -6.30 -44.61
CA LEU A 4 21.66 -6.17 -43.38
C LEU A 4 21.40 -4.82 -42.70
N ILE A 5 21.25 -3.75 -43.50
CA ILE A 5 20.88 -2.41 -43.02
C ILE A 5 19.45 -2.43 -42.46
N THR A 6 18.51 -3.12 -43.10
CA THR A 6 17.13 -3.26 -42.63
C THR A 6 17.03 -3.99 -41.29
N LEU A 7 17.88 -5.01 -41.06
CA LEU A 7 17.92 -5.76 -39.80
C LEU A 7 18.45 -4.90 -38.64
N ILE A 8 19.51 -4.12 -38.89
CA ILE A 8 20.10 -3.22 -37.89
C ILE A 8 19.12 -2.11 -37.48
N MET A 9 18.31 -1.61 -38.43
CA MET A 9 17.29 -0.60 -38.13
C MET A 9 16.18 -1.12 -37.21
N PHE A 10 15.80 -2.40 -37.33
CA PHE A 10 14.80 -3.03 -36.47
C PHE A 10 15.29 -3.23 -35.02
N VAL A 11 16.59 -3.52 -34.85
CA VAL A 11 17.20 -3.75 -33.53
C VAL A 11 17.33 -2.45 -32.72
N ILE A 12 17.58 -1.31 -33.38
CA ILE A 12 17.71 -0.01 -32.72
C ILE A 12 16.35 0.54 -32.27
N VAL A 13 15.26 0.26 -32.99
CA VAL A 13 13.91 0.66 -32.58
C VAL A 13 13.34 -0.27 -31.49
N GLY A 14 13.74 -1.54 -31.47
CA GLY A 14 13.25 -2.52 -30.48
C GLY A 14 13.85 -2.42 -29.08
N SER A 15 15.01 -1.77 -28.91
CA SER A 15 15.74 -1.72 -27.63
C SER A 15 15.46 -0.47 -26.78
N GLY A 16 14.71 0.51 -27.31
CA GLY A 16 14.45 1.79 -26.63
C GLY A 16 13.26 1.82 -25.64
N ILE A 17 12.47 0.75 -25.51
CA ILE A 17 11.17 0.81 -24.80
C ILE A 17 11.23 0.27 -23.35
N VAL A 18 12.29 -0.42 -22.94
CA VAL A 18 12.20 -1.29 -21.74
C VAL A 18 12.61 -0.63 -20.41
N SER A 19 13.19 0.57 -20.38
CA SER A 19 13.83 1.08 -19.14
C SER A 19 13.23 2.36 -18.53
N ALA A 20 11.93 2.63 -18.70
CA ALA A 20 11.29 3.83 -18.14
C ALA A 20 10.50 3.64 -16.82
N GLN A 21 10.37 2.42 -16.29
CA GLN A 21 9.49 2.16 -15.13
C GLN A 21 10.13 1.27 -14.07
N SER A 22 11.09 1.80 -13.31
CA SER A 22 11.44 1.23 -12.00
C SER A 22 11.87 2.31 -11.00
N LYS A 23 11.21 3.48 -11.02
CA LYS A 23 11.37 4.43 -9.92
C LYS A 23 10.62 3.88 -8.71
N ASN A 24 11.33 3.70 -7.59
CA ASN A 24 10.72 3.54 -6.28
C ASN A 24 9.81 4.75 -6.03
N TYR A 25 8.52 4.64 -6.33
CA TYR A 25 7.55 5.73 -6.20
C TYR A 25 7.56 6.32 -4.79
N VAL A 26 7.75 5.46 -3.79
CA VAL A 26 7.86 5.81 -2.37
C VAL A 26 8.96 6.85 -2.11
N GLU A 27 10.14 6.70 -2.72
CA GLU A 27 11.30 7.58 -2.52
C GLU A 27 11.16 8.91 -3.28
N SER A 28 10.24 8.98 -4.25
CA SER A 28 10.04 10.16 -5.09
C SER A 28 9.02 11.17 -4.54
N LEU A 29 8.31 10.82 -3.47
CA LEU A 29 7.27 11.67 -2.89
C LEU A 29 7.87 12.75 -1.98
N THR A 30 7.46 14.00 -2.19
CA THR A 30 7.85 15.10 -1.30
C THR A 30 7.09 15.01 0.03
N PRO A 31 7.62 15.59 1.12
CA PRO A 31 6.90 15.69 2.38
C PRO A 31 5.51 16.35 2.24
N SER A 32 5.38 17.35 1.36
CA SER A 32 4.09 18.01 1.08
C SER A 32 3.10 17.08 0.38
N GLN A 33 3.54 16.21 -0.52
CA GLN A 33 2.68 15.22 -1.17
C GLN A 33 2.19 14.17 -0.18
N ILE A 34 3.07 13.67 0.71
CA ILE A 34 2.67 12.79 1.81
C ILE A 34 1.64 13.49 2.69
N LYS A 35 1.89 14.75 3.08
CA LYS A 35 0.97 15.49 3.94
C LYS A 35 -0.41 15.69 3.30
N ASN A 36 -0.44 15.97 2.00
CA ASN A 36 -1.69 16.09 1.27
C ASN A 36 -2.46 14.75 1.24
N LEU A 37 -1.74 13.63 1.09
CA LEU A 37 -2.37 12.31 1.12
C LEU A 37 -2.92 11.98 2.51
N GLU A 38 -2.19 12.27 3.59
CA GLU A 38 -2.70 12.14 4.97
C GLU A 38 -3.99 12.94 5.17
N ASN A 39 -3.99 14.21 4.75
CA ASN A 39 -5.17 15.07 4.86
C ASN A 39 -6.35 14.52 4.04
N ALA A 40 -6.08 13.95 2.87
CA ALA A 40 -7.10 13.32 2.03
C ALA A 40 -7.68 12.05 2.68
N ILE A 41 -6.85 11.20 3.31
CA ILE A 41 -7.29 10.02 4.08
C ILE A 41 -8.22 10.43 5.24
N LEU A 42 -7.92 11.56 5.88
CA LEU A 42 -8.70 12.07 7.02
C LEU A 42 -9.87 12.97 6.60
N SER A 43 -10.11 13.14 5.29
CA SER A 43 -11.20 13.99 4.79
C SER A 43 -12.57 13.38 5.06
N GLU A 44 -13.55 14.23 5.35
CA GLU A 44 -14.97 13.87 5.41
C GLU A 44 -15.59 13.61 4.03
N ASN A 45 -14.87 13.93 2.94
CA ASN A 45 -15.31 13.56 1.60
C ASN A 45 -14.99 12.08 1.35
N ASP A 46 -16.01 11.23 1.40
CA ASP A 46 -15.88 9.77 1.23
C ASP A 46 -15.14 9.37 -0.05
N GLY A 47 -15.42 10.04 -1.17
CA GLY A 47 -14.78 9.74 -2.45
C GLY A 47 -13.29 10.03 -2.44
N LEU A 48 -12.90 11.18 -1.88
CA LEU A 48 -11.50 11.57 -1.70
C LEU A 48 -10.79 10.63 -0.71
N CYS A 49 -11.41 10.38 0.44
CA CYS A 49 -10.89 9.48 1.48
C CYS A 49 -10.60 8.08 0.93
N ARG A 50 -11.58 7.44 0.28
CA ARG A 50 -11.43 6.09 -0.27
C ARG A 50 -10.39 6.04 -1.38
N SER A 51 -10.34 7.06 -2.23
CA SER A 51 -9.31 7.17 -3.27
C SER A 51 -7.91 7.30 -2.67
N ALA A 52 -7.76 8.10 -1.61
CA ALA A 52 -6.50 8.29 -0.91
C ALA A 52 -6.02 7.00 -0.21
N ILE A 53 -6.92 6.29 0.49
CA ILE A 53 -6.63 4.98 1.10
C ILE A 53 -6.23 3.97 0.02
N TYR A 54 -6.91 3.94 -1.12
CA TYR A 54 -6.54 3.08 -2.25
C TYR A 54 -5.12 3.37 -2.75
N LEU A 55 -4.77 4.65 -2.93
CA LEU A 55 -3.44 5.04 -3.39
C LEU A 55 -2.35 4.66 -2.37
N ALA A 56 -2.61 4.86 -1.08
CA ALA A 56 -1.71 4.45 0.00
C ALA A 56 -1.39 2.95 -0.07
N GLY A 57 -2.42 2.11 -0.25
CA GLY A 57 -2.23 0.67 -0.41
C GLY A 57 -1.59 0.29 -1.74
N LYS A 58 -2.00 0.91 -2.85
CA LYS A 58 -1.47 0.63 -4.18
C LYS A 58 0.05 0.85 -4.27
N TYR A 59 0.53 1.94 -3.68
CA TYR A 59 1.94 2.31 -3.70
C TYR A 59 2.70 1.91 -2.42
N GLN A 60 2.06 1.17 -1.52
CA GLN A 60 2.65 0.68 -0.27
C GLN A 60 3.37 1.79 0.51
N LEU A 61 2.65 2.87 0.84
CA LEU A 61 3.22 4.05 1.47
C LEU A 61 3.20 3.93 3.01
N PRO A 62 4.30 3.52 3.68
CA PRO A 62 4.32 3.42 5.14
C PRO A 62 4.16 4.78 5.83
N GLN A 63 4.52 5.88 5.16
CA GLN A 63 4.51 7.22 5.74
C GLN A 63 3.12 7.69 6.19
N VAL A 64 2.04 7.10 5.64
CA VAL A 64 0.67 7.48 5.99
C VAL A 64 0.01 6.55 7.02
N GLU A 65 0.78 5.63 7.63
CA GLU A 65 0.31 4.66 8.63
C GLU A 65 -0.54 5.32 9.72
N LYS A 66 -0.05 6.40 10.32
CA LYS A 66 -0.75 7.10 11.40
C LYS A 66 -2.11 7.64 10.97
N ALA A 67 -2.21 8.18 9.75
CA ALA A 67 -3.47 8.69 9.20
C ALA A 67 -4.47 7.54 8.95
N LEU A 68 -3.98 6.40 8.46
CA LEU A 68 -4.81 5.20 8.27
C LEU A 68 -5.34 4.63 9.59
N ILE A 69 -4.50 4.53 10.63
CA ILE A 69 -4.91 4.10 11.97
C ILE A 69 -5.95 5.06 12.53
N THR A 70 -5.69 6.36 12.45
CA THR A 70 -6.63 7.39 12.94
C THR A 70 -7.99 7.31 12.22
N LYS A 71 -7.98 7.03 10.91
CA LYS A 71 -9.22 6.85 10.13
C LYS A 71 -9.93 5.55 10.53
N LEU A 72 -9.20 4.46 10.77
CA LEU A 72 -9.74 3.16 11.19
C LEU A 72 -10.46 3.25 12.55
N GLU A 73 -9.87 3.93 13.53
CA GLU A 73 -10.44 4.09 14.88
C GLU A 73 -11.79 4.82 14.89
N LYS A 74 -12.03 5.68 13.90
CA LYS A 74 -13.24 6.50 13.78
C LYS A 74 -14.25 5.96 12.76
N GLU A 75 -13.93 4.86 12.08
CA GLU A 75 -14.74 4.37 10.97
C GLU A 75 -15.87 3.45 11.45
N GLU A 76 -17.10 3.87 11.20
CA GLU A 76 -18.30 3.14 11.61
C GLU A 76 -18.72 2.08 10.58
N ASP A 77 -18.45 2.32 9.30
CA ASP A 77 -18.84 1.38 8.24
C ASP A 77 -17.93 0.13 8.24
N PRO A 78 -18.49 -1.08 8.41
CA PRO A 78 -17.71 -2.31 8.46
C PRO A 78 -16.89 -2.59 7.18
N LEU A 79 -17.38 -2.19 6.01
CA LEU A 79 -16.67 -2.42 4.75
C LEU A 79 -15.44 -1.49 4.65
N ASN A 80 -15.59 -0.24 5.06
CA ASN A 80 -14.48 0.70 5.14
C ASN A 80 -13.44 0.27 6.18
N ARG A 81 -13.84 -0.24 7.35
CA ARG A 81 -12.89 -0.82 8.33
C ARG A 81 -12.05 -1.95 7.74
N VAL A 82 -12.70 -2.88 7.05
CA VAL A 82 -12.00 -3.98 6.33
C VAL A 82 -11.07 -3.43 5.25
N PHE A 83 -11.50 -2.39 4.51
CA PHE A 83 -10.69 -1.80 3.47
C PHE A 83 -9.42 -1.15 4.03
N ILE A 84 -9.53 -0.38 5.10
CA ILE A 84 -8.38 0.25 5.77
C ILE A 84 -7.46 -0.82 6.38
N ALA A 85 -8.02 -1.85 7.04
CA ALA A 85 -7.25 -2.94 7.60
C ALA A 85 -6.42 -3.68 6.53
N ARG A 86 -6.99 -3.92 5.35
CA ARG A 86 -6.25 -4.50 4.21
C ARG A 86 -5.11 -3.63 3.72
N VAL A 87 -5.27 -2.31 3.76
CA VAL A 87 -4.21 -1.38 3.38
C VAL A 87 -3.10 -1.38 4.41
N LEU A 88 -3.41 -1.31 5.71
CA LEU A 88 -2.43 -1.42 6.80
C LEU A 88 -1.63 -2.73 6.71
N HIS A 89 -2.31 -3.85 6.46
CA HIS A 89 -1.64 -5.12 6.18
C HIS A 89 -0.70 -5.04 4.96
N ARG A 90 -1.18 -4.49 3.83
CA ARG A 90 -0.41 -4.40 2.59
C ARG A 90 0.84 -3.53 2.69
N ILE A 91 0.82 -2.49 3.53
CA ILE A 91 1.98 -1.63 3.77
C ILE A 91 2.93 -2.20 4.84
N ASN A 92 2.66 -3.41 5.37
CA ASN A 92 3.38 -4.06 6.45
C ASN A 92 3.51 -3.18 7.71
N SER A 93 2.41 -2.56 8.12
CA SER A 93 2.36 -1.68 9.28
C SER A 93 2.30 -2.49 10.58
N ASP A 94 3.41 -2.51 11.33
CA ASP A 94 3.48 -3.20 12.62
C ASP A 94 2.48 -2.63 13.64
N GLU A 95 2.31 -1.30 13.68
CA GLU A 95 1.36 -0.66 14.60
C GLU A 95 -0.08 -0.96 14.17
N GLY A 96 -0.38 -0.81 12.87
CA GLY A 96 -1.67 -1.14 12.30
C GLY A 96 -2.06 -2.60 12.51
N MET A 97 -1.12 -3.55 12.44
CA MET A 97 -1.40 -4.95 12.72
C MET A 97 -1.75 -5.21 14.19
N LYS A 98 -1.23 -4.43 15.15
CA LYS A 98 -1.68 -4.49 16.56
C LYS A 98 -3.14 -4.06 16.70
N TYR A 99 -3.55 -3.01 16.00
CA TYR A 99 -4.96 -2.58 15.96
C TYR A 99 -5.86 -3.65 15.32
N ILE A 100 -5.46 -4.19 14.18
CA ILE A 100 -6.19 -5.27 13.50
C ILE A 100 -6.32 -6.49 14.41
N GLN A 101 -5.28 -6.84 15.18
CA GLN A 101 -5.32 -7.93 16.14
C GLN A 101 -6.38 -7.68 17.24
N GLN A 102 -6.53 -6.46 17.73
CA GLN A 102 -7.58 -6.12 18.70
C GLN A 102 -8.98 -6.26 18.08
N MET A 103 -9.15 -5.86 16.82
CA MET A 103 -10.42 -5.97 16.10
C MET A 103 -10.90 -7.42 15.96
N THR A 104 -9.99 -8.41 15.87
CA THR A 104 -10.37 -9.84 15.81
C THR A 104 -11.25 -10.30 16.97
N LYS A 105 -11.14 -9.63 18.13
CA LYS A 105 -11.89 -9.96 19.35
C LYS A 105 -13.01 -8.95 19.62
N ASN A 106 -12.76 -7.68 19.31
CA ASN A 106 -13.55 -6.57 19.84
C ASN A 106 -14.46 -5.90 18.79
N ASP A 107 -14.28 -6.14 17.49
CA ASP A 107 -15.17 -5.54 16.49
C ASP A 107 -16.59 -6.08 16.63
N SER A 108 -17.58 -5.18 16.57
CA SER A 108 -19.00 -5.55 16.69
C SER A 108 -19.47 -6.41 15.50
N ASN A 109 -18.86 -6.25 14.34
CA ASN A 109 -19.23 -6.96 13.12
C ASN A 109 -18.42 -8.25 12.95
N GLU A 110 -19.12 -9.39 12.90
CA GLU A 110 -18.50 -10.71 12.76
C GLU A 110 -17.63 -10.85 11.50
N ARG A 111 -18.08 -10.31 10.37
CA ARG A 111 -17.33 -10.36 9.12
C ARG A 111 -16.02 -9.59 9.22
N VAL A 112 -16.00 -8.46 9.93
CA VAL A 112 -14.77 -7.71 10.19
C VAL A 112 -13.81 -8.56 11.03
N ARG A 113 -14.29 -9.16 12.13
CA ARG A 113 -13.47 -10.04 12.98
C ARG A 113 -12.81 -11.16 12.17
N VAL A 114 -13.59 -11.88 11.35
CA VAL A 114 -13.09 -12.99 10.51
C VAL A 114 -12.02 -12.52 9.54
N ILE A 115 -12.25 -11.42 8.83
CA ILE A 115 -11.27 -10.91 7.86
C ILE A 115 -10.00 -10.41 8.57
N CYS A 116 -10.14 -9.71 9.69
CA CYS A 116 -9.00 -9.26 10.49
C CYS A 116 -8.17 -10.47 11.00
N SER A 117 -8.81 -11.56 11.41
CA SER A 117 -8.10 -12.79 11.81
C SER A 117 -7.28 -13.37 10.65
N MET A 118 -7.86 -13.43 9.45
CA MET A 118 -7.14 -13.88 8.25
C MET A 118 -5.92 -13.00 7.94
N LEU A 119 -6.06 -11.67 8.08
CA LEU A 119 -4.95 -10.73 7.87
C LEU A 119 -3.84 -10.92 8.93
N CYS A 120 -4.20 -11.11 10.20
CA CYS A 120 -3.22 -11.40 11.25
C CYS A 120 -2.50 -12.74 10.99
N GLU A 121 -3.23 -13.77 10.59
CA GLU A 121 -2.62 -15.05 10.24
C GLU A 121 -1.63 -14.93 9.08
N ASP A 122 -1.99 -14.21 8.01
CA ASP A 122 -1.11 -13.96 6.86
C ASP A 122 0.18 -13.22 7.29
N TYR A 123 0.01 -12.15 8.07
CA TYR A 123 1.12 -11.32 8.57
C TYR A 123 2.10 -12.09 9.46
N TYR A 124 1.59 -12.85 10.44
CA TYR A 124 2.44 -13.52 11.44
C TYR A 124 2.93 -14.91 11.01
N LYS A 125 2.35 -15.54 9.98
CA LYS A 125 2.87 -16.80 9.41
C LYS A 125 4.04 -16.57 8.45
N THR A 126 4.18 -15.37 7.89
CA THR A 126 5.27 -15.06 6.97
C THR A 126 6.57 -14.82 7.76
N PRO A 127 7.63 -15.62 7.55
CA PRO A 127 8.91 -15.36 8.22
C PRO A 127 9.44 -13.98 7.77
N VAL A 128 9.81 -13.14 8.74
CA VAL A 128 10.48 -11.85 8.49
C VAL A 128 11.66 -12.10 7.57
N ASN A 129 11.62 -11.59 6.34
CA ASN A 129 12.70 -11.77 5.37
C ASN A 129 13.83 -10.77 5.73
N PRO A 130 15.00 -11.21 6.24
CA PRO A 130 16.01 -10.32 6.81
C PRO A 130 16.87 -9.59 5.75
N VAL A 131 16.41 -9.48 4.50
CA VAL A 131 17.23 -8.95 3.39
C VAL A 131 17.43 -7.43 3.46
N ALA A 132 16.88 -6.74 4.46
CA ALA A 132 17.12 -5.31 4.70
C ALA A 132 18.33 -5.00 5.62
N THR A 133 19.09 -6.00 6.10
CA THR A 133 20.30 -5.77 6.94
C THR A 133 21.61 -6.19 6.29
N LEU A 134 21.72 -6.06 4.97
CA LEU A 134 23.01 -6.08 4.27
C LEU A 134 23.00 -4.88 3.32
N ASN A 135 23.32 -3.71 3.87
CA ASN A 135 23.97 -2.55 3.23
C ASN A 135 23.70 -1.27 4.03
N GLN A 136 24.15 -1.19 5.29
CA GLN A 136 24.64 0.05 5.93
C GLN A 136 25.71 -0.32 6.97
#